data_AF-A0A1F0DNP0-F1
#
_entry.id   AF-A0A1F0DNP0-F1
#
_cell.length_a   1.000
_cell.length_b   1.000
_cell.length_c   1.000
_cell.angle_alpha   90.00
_cell.angle_beta   90.00
_cell.angle_gamma   90.00
#
_symmetry.space_group_name_H-M   'P 1'
#
loop_
_entity.id
_entity.type
_entity.pdbx_description
1 polymer ?
#
loop_
_entity_poly.entity_id
_entity_poly.type
_entity_poly.pdbx_seq_one_letter_code
_entity_poly.pdbx_strand_id
1 'polypeptide(L)'
;MKKITLLLFTLFNLLAYSAKTVDYQEVDKYIRQKLDKDKEITFVYKLNSADNTLEGYSDEGKLTAVTDLKDNPSQAAMNGMKSVISEKNGKLNPSYKIFAADGKLLTEQKYKLNKPIRLFDTGVLFAYLDNQAPYSEQLQKLIDSIDSIEIVGYHPNNAKYIKNITFNHKTNKVKIEVKDYTQNPALFTTTNLDIKTMSGTVESFYPSGKLSAVSTLKNGALNGETKAYYENGKLRFTGNYKDNKFDGIITSYSENGEINRQSEFKEDVLIKEIK
;
A
#
# COMPACT_ATOMS: atom_id res chain seq x y z
N MET A 1 9.36 0.29 -10.68
CA MET A 1 8.47 -0.19 -9.60
C MET A 1 7.67 0.94 -8.96
N LYS A 2 8.30 2.03 -8.46
CA LYS A 2 7.55 3.18 -7.94
C LYS A 2 6.45 3.66 -8.90
N LYS A 3 6.72 3.86 -10.20
CA LYS A 3 5.71 4.43 -11.13
C LYS A 3 4.44 3.58 -11.33
N ILE A 4 4.51 2.25 -11.47
CA ILE A 4 3.31 1.42 -11.76
C ILE A 4 2.51 1.12 -10.48
N THR A 5 3.20 0.88 -9.35
CA THR A 5 2.56 0.71 -8.05
C THR A 5 1.94 2.03 -7.58
N LEU A 6 2.63 3.16 -7.79
CA LEU A 6 2.09 4.51 -7.54
C LEU A 6 0.90 4.83 -8.46
N LEU A 7 0.87 4.35 -9.71
CA LEU A 7 -0.28 4.49 -10.61
C LEU A 7 -1.55 3.75 -10.10
N LEU A 8 -1.37 2.60 -9.46
CA LEU A 8 -2.47 1.85 -8.83
C LEU A 8 -2.88 2.44 -7.47
N PHE A 9 -1.98 3.16 -6.78
CA PHE A 9 -2.29 3.87 -5.53
C PHE A 9 -2.83 5.29 -5.75
N THR A 10 -2.65 5.89 -6.93
CA THR A 10 -3.37 7.12 -7.31
C THR A 10 -4.87 6.91 -7.55
N LEU A 11 -5.38 5.66 -7.48
CA LEU A 11 -6.82 5.34 -7.56
C LEU A 11 -7.68 5.98 -6.47
N PHE A 12 -7.04 6.66 -5.54
CA PHE A 12 -7.58 6.98 -4.24
C PHE A 12 -7.60 8.48 -3.95
N ASN A 13 -6.90 9.26 -4.78
CA ASN A 13 -7.16 10.69 -4.95
C ASN A 13 -8.15 10.96 -6.10
N LEU A 14 -8.78 9.92 -6.65
CA LEU A 14 -9.62 9.98 -7.86
C LEU A 14 -11.00 10.62 -7.70
N LEU A 15 -11.23 11.31 -6.59
CA LEU A 15 -12.36 12.22 -6.43
C LEU A 15 -11.91 13.67 -6.25
N ALA A 16 -10.65 13.97 -6.56
CA ALA A 16 -10.16 15.34 -6.65
C ALA A 16 -10.76 16.04 -7.88
N TYR A 17 -11.96 16.58 -7.69
CA TYR A 17 -12.53 17.80 -8.26
C TYR A 17 -11.76 18.45 -9.42
N SER A 18 -11.98 18.03 -10.68
CA SER A 18 -11.71 18.97 -11.80
C SER A 18 -12.60 18.87 -13.04
N ALA A 19 -13.59 17.98 -13.12
CA ALA A 19 -14.56 18.02 -14.22
C ALA A 19 -15.99 18.26 -13.71
N LYS A 20 -16.62 19.36 -14.15
CA LYS A 20 -17.99 19.81 -13.83
C LYS A 20 -19.11 18.85 -14.30
N THR A 21 -18.83 17.57 -14.53
CA THR A 21 -19.70 16.67 -15.32
C THR A 21 -20.31 15.51 -14.55
N VAL A 22 -19.85 15.21 -13.32
CA VAL A 22 -20.37 14.08 -12.52
C VAL A 22 -20.79 14.54 -11.13
N ASP A 23 -22.04 14.27 -10.76
CA ASP A 23 -22.53 14.39 -9.39
C ASP A 23 -22.16 13.13 -8.60
N TYR A 24 -21.16 13.25 -7.73
CA TYR A 24 -20.66 12.12 -6.97
C TYR A 24 -21.64 11.60 -5.91
N GLN A 25 -22.57 12.41 -5.42
CA GLN A 25 -23.60 11.94 -4.48
C GLN A 25 -24.58 11.00 -5.20
N GLU A 26 -24.97 11.36 -6.43
CA GLU A 26 -25.84 10.52 -7.27
C GLU A 26 -25.10 9.28 -7.81
N VAL A 27 -23.79 9.37 -8.06
CA VAL A 27 -22.98 8.19 -8.37
C VAL A 27 -22.90 7.25 -7.18
N ASP A 28 -22.63 7.75 -5.97
CA ASP A 28 -22.52 6.92 -4.77
C ASP A 28 -23.85 6.21 -4.46
N LYS A 29 -24.96 6.93 -4.57
CA LYS A 29 -26.31 6.37 -4.44
C LYS A 29 -26.56 5.26 -5.46
N TYR A 30 -26.19 5.49 -6.72
CA TYR A 30 -26.31 4.49 -7.78
C TYR A 30 -25.46 3.24 -7.51
N ILE A 31 -24.19 3.41 -7.12
CA ILE A 31 -23.29 2.30 -6.78
C ILE A 31 -23.88 1.48 -5.64
N ARG A 32 -24.42 2.14 -4.60
CA ARG A 32 -25.07 1.48 -3.47
C ARG A 32 -26.29 0.68 -3.91
N GLN A 33 -27.17 1.26 -4.74
CA GLN A 33 -28.35 0.56 -5.28
C GLN A 33 -27.94 -0.67 -6.11
N LYS A 34 -26.93 -0.53 -6.96
CA LYS A 34 -26.39 -1.61 -7.79
C LYS A 34 -25.83 -2.75 -6.93
N LEU A 35 -25.02 -2.42 -5.92
CA LEU A 35 -24.49 -3.41 -4.98
C LEU A 35 -25.58 -4.06 -4.12
N ASP A 36 -26.63 -3.34 -3.73
CA ASP A 36 -27.74 -3.91 -2.99
C ASP A 36 -28.53 -4.94 -3.80
N LYS A 37 -28.77 -4.63 -5.08
CA LYS A 37 -29.50 -5.48 -6.03
C LYS A 37 -28.66 -6.67 -6.52
N ASP A 38 -27.49 -6.39 -7.08
CA ASP A 38 -26.71 -7.35 -7.87
C ASP A 38 -25.51 -7.93 -7.10
N LYS A 39 -25.21 -7.39 -5.91
CA LYS A 39 -24.04 -7.73 -5.08
C LYS A 39 -22.70 -7.49 -5.76
N GLU A 40 -22.67 -6.86 -6.92
CA GLU A 40 -21.47 -6.62 -7.71
C GLU A 40 -21.70 -5.45 -8.67
N ILE A 41 -20.64 -4.70 -8.94
CA ILE A 41 -20.61 -3.66 -9.97
C ILE A 41 -19.24 -3.66 -10.63
N THR A 42 -19.23 -3.52 -11.96
CA THR A 42 -18.00 -3.41 -12.75
C THR A 42 -17.88 -2.00 -13.29
N PHE A 43 -16.65 -1.49 -13.33
CA PHE A 43 -16.29 -0.22 -13.95
C PHE A 43 -15.29 -0.47 -15.08
N VAL A 44 -15.46 0.24 -16.20
CA VAL A 44 -14.56 0.23 -17.36
C VAL A 44 -14.06 1.65 -17.60
N TYR A 45 -12.75 1.79 -17.78
CA TYR A 45 -12.12 3.10 -17.98
C TYR A 45 -11.83 3.32 -19.47
N LYS A 46 -12.16 4.50 -19.99
CA LYS A 46 -12.02 4.85 -21.40
C LYS A 46 -11.41 6.24 -21.55
N LEU A 47 -10.50 6.38 -22.50
CA LEU A 47 -10.03 7.70 -22.92
C LEU A 47 -11.08 8.41 -23.75
N ASN A 48 -11.36 9.66 -23.40
CA ASN A 48 -12.06 10.60 -24.25
C ASN A 48 -11.01 11.56 -24.84
N SER A 49 -10.69 11.35 -26.11
CA SER A 49 -9.68 12.15 -26.81
C SER A 49 -10.14 13.56 -27.16
N ALA A 50 -11.45 13.82 -27.20
CA ALA A 50 -11.98 15.15 -27.50
C ALA A 50 -11.73 16.11 -26.33
N ASP A 51 -11.94 15.64 -25.11
CA ASP A 51 -11.81 16.46 -23.90
C ASP A 51 -10.50 16.21 -23.14
N ASN A 52 -9.66 15.29 -23.63
CA ASN A 52 -8.43 14.83 -22.98
C ASN A 52 -8.68 14.36 -21.53
N THR A 53 -9.70 13.53 -21.36
CA THR A 53 -10.08 12.96 -20.06
C THR A 53 -9.98 11.44 -20.07
N LEU A 54 -9.85 10.86 -18.88
CA LEU A 54 -10.15 9.45 -18.62
C LEU A 54 -11.52 9.38 -17.92
N GLU A 55 -12.41 8.56 -18.45
CA GLU A 55 -13.78 8.42 -17.98
C GLU A 55 -14.02 6.99 -17.48
N GLY A 56 -14.68 6.85 -16.33
CA GLY A 56 -15.12 5.57 -15.79
C GLY A 56 -16.60 5.35 -16.02
N TYR A 57 -16.97 4.18 -16.53
CA TYR A 57 -18.35 3.80 -16.80
C TYR A 57 -18.72 2.51 -16.06
N SER A 58 -19.94 2.41 -15.51
CA SER A 58 -20.45 1.16 -14.96
C SER A 58 -20.75 0.12 -16.06
N ASP A 59 -21.06 -1.11 -15.65
CA ASP A 59 -21.55 -2.20 -16.49
C ASP A 59 -22.87 -1.89 -17.20
N GLU A 60 -23.63 -0.92 -16.70
CA GLU A 60 -24.86 -0.40 -17.34
C GLU A 60 -24.59 0.87 -18.17
N GLY A 61 -23.32 1.28 -18.33
CA GLY A 61 -22.93 2.43 -19.13
C GLY A 61 -23.15 3.80 -18.46
N LYS A 62 -23.42 3.85 -17.15
CA LYS A 62 -23.50 5.13 -16.41
C LYS A 62 -22.09 5.70 -16.22
N LEU A 63 -21.90 6.99 -16.51
CA LEU A 63 -20.65 7.70 -16.20
C LEU A 63 -20.51 7.86 -14.68
N THR A 64 -19.40 7.38 -14.12
CA THR A 64 -19.16 7.32 -12.67
C THR A 64 -17.92 8.11 -12.23
N ALA A 65 -17.00 8.39 -13.15
CA ALA A 65 -15.80 9.17 -12.85
C ALA A 65 -15.30 9.88 -14.11
N VAL A 66 -14.71 11.05 -13.94
CA VAL A 66 -13.99 11.78 -14.98
C VAL A 66 -12.70 12.32 -14.38
N THR A 67 -11.60 12.17 -15.10
CA THR A 67 -10.28 12.65 -14.69
C THR A 67 -9.67 13.46 -15.82
N ASP A 68 -9.29 14.71 -15.53
CA ASP A 68 -8.52 15.52 -16.48
C ASP A 68 -7.09 14.98 -16.58
N LEU A 69 -6.68 14.59 -17.80
CA LEU A 69 -5.35 14.05 -18.05
C LEU A 69 -4.27 15.12 -18.18
N LYS A 70 -4.63 16.41 -18.21
CA LYS A 70 -3.67 17.51 -18.07
C LYS A 70 -3.10 17.53 -16.66
N ASP A 71 -3.96 17.36 -15.66
CA ASP A 71 -3.56 17.33 -14.24
C ASP A 71 -2.96 15.97 -13.86
N ASN A 72 -3.44 14.88 -14.49
CA ASN A 72 -3.08 13.51 -14.12
C ASN A 72 -2.71 12.65 -15.35
N PRO A 73 -1.66 12.99 -16.11
CA PRO A 73 -1.36 12.33 -17.38
C PRO A 73 -1.03 10.84 -17.25
N SER A 74 -0.52 10.40 -16.10
CA SER A 74 -0.24 8.99 -15.84
C SER A 74 -1.49 8.11 -15.91
N GLN A 75 -2.67 8.67 -15.62
CA GLN A 75 -3.91 7.90 -15.59
C GLN A 75 -4.38 7.45 -16.97
N ALA A 76 -3.82 8.01 -18.06
CA ALA A 76 -4.11 7.53 -19.40
C ALA A 76 -3.78 6.03 -19.59
N ALA A 77 -2.86 5.48 -18.79
CA ALA A 77 -2.52 4.06 -18.78
C ALA A 77 -3.68 3.15 -18.33
N MET A 78 -4.74 3.71 -17.73
CA MET A 78 -5.94 2.96 -17.32
C MET A 78 -6.90 2.69 -18.47
N ASN A 79 -6.65 3.21 -19.68
CA ASN A 79 -7.53 2.98 -20.82
C ASN A 79 -7.79 1.47 -21.06
N GLY A 80 -9.06 1.10 -21.14
CA GLY A 80 -9.50 -0.28 -21.32
C GLY A 80 -9.43 -1.15 -20.07
N MET A 81 -8.81 -0.69 -18.98
CA MET A 81 -8.79 -1.41 -17.71
C MET A 81 -10.19 -1.54 -17.12
N LYS A 82 -10.35 -2.52 -16.23
CA LYS A 82 -11.60 -2.77 -15.52
C LYS A 82 -11.36 -2.86 -14.03
N SER A 83 -12.35 -2.47 -13.24
CA SER A 83 -12.36 -2.77 -11.82
C SER A 83 -13.71 -3.27 -11.36
N VAL A 84 -13.74 -4.14 -10.35
CA VAL A 84 -14.96 -4.78 -9.88
C VAL A 84 -15.05 -4.65 -8.37
N ILE A 85 -16.17 -4.14 -7.87
CA ILE A 85 -16.52 -4.23 -6.45
C ILE A 85 -17.53 -5.37 -6.30
N SER A 86 -17.30 -6.28 -5.35
CA SER A 86 -18.18 -7.41 -5.07
C SER A 86 -18.48 -7.51 -3.57
N GLU A 87 -19.77 -7.59 -3.23
CA GLU A 87 -20.32 -7.83 -1.90
C GLU A 87 -21.01 -9.21 -1.81
N LYS A 88 -20.67 -10.15 -2.71
CA LYS A 88 -21.22 -11.51 -2.71
C LYS A 88 -21.01 -12.25 -1.39
N ASN A 89 -19.93 -11.94 -0.67
CA ASN A 89 -19.63 -12.47 0.67
C ASN A 89 -20.21 -11.61 1.82
N GLY A 90 -21.12 -10.69 1.50
CA GLY A 90 -21.76 -9.76 2.42
C GLY A 90 -21.12 -8.36 2.44
N LYS A 91 -21.90 -7.38 2.88
CA LYS A 91 -21.51 -5.95 2.97
C LYS A 91 -20.29 -5.69 3.86
N LEU A 92 -20.03 -6.59 4.81
CA LEU A 92 -18.89 -6.51 5.72
C LEU A 92 -17.67 -7.28 5.23
N ASN A 93 -17.78 -8.05 4.15
CA ASN A 93 -16.66 -8.76 3.54
C ASN A 93 -16.56 -8.48 2.03
N PRO A 94 -16.53 -7.20 1.59
CA PRO A 94 -16.44 -6.89 0.19
C PRO A 94 -15.05 -7.23 -0.38
N SER A 95 -14.98 -7.30 -1.70
CA SER A 95 -13.71 -7.35 -2.43
C SER A 95 -13.67 -6.31 -3.55
N TYR A 96 -12.47 -5.85 -3.88
CA TYR A 96 -12.20 -4.94 -4.97
C TYR A 96 -11.10 -5.52 -5.87
N LYS A 97 -11.39 -5.68 -7.16
CA LYS A 97 -10.45 -6.25 -8.14
C LYS A 97 -10.14 -5.24 -9.21
N ILE A 98 -8.91 -5.26 -9.71
CA ILE A 98 -8.48 -4.46 -10.87
C ILE A 98 -7.90 -5.41 -11.92
N PHE A 99 -8.32 -5.23 -13.16
CA PHE A 99 -7.90 -5.99 -14.31
C PHE A 99 -7.28 -5.05 -15.35
N ALA A 100 -6.22 -5.52 -16.02
CA ALA A 100 -5.68 -4.89 -17.20
C ALA A 100 -6.67 -4.96 -18.38
N ALA A 101 -6.39 -4.20 -19.44
CA ALA A 101 -7.25 -4.15 -20.62
C ALA A 101 -7.40 -5.50 -21.34
N ASP A 102 -6.39 -6.37 -21.23
CA ASP A 102 -6.38 -7.74 -21.74
C ASP A 102 -7.16 -8.73 -20.83
N GLY A 103 -7.73 -8.26 -19.71
CA GLY A 103 -8.46 -9.07 -18.74
C GLY A 103 -7.59 -9.73 -17.66
N LYS A 104 -6.28 -9.53 -17.66
CA LYS A 104 -5.39 -10.06 -16.61
C LYS A 104 -5.68 -9.39 -15.27
N LEU A 105 -5.89 -10.19 -14.21
CA LEU A 105 -6.00 -9.69 -12.84
C LEU A 105 -4.68 -9.06 -12.39
N LEU A 106 -4.72 -7.80 -11.98
CA LEU A 106 -3.56 -7.06 -11.47
C LEU A 106 -3.51 -7.05 -9.94
N THR A 107 -4.68 -6.90 -9.31
CA THR A 107 -4.79 -6.96 -7.85
C THR A 107 -6.20 -7.31 -7.41
N GLU A 108 -6.30 -7.99 -6.27
CA GLU A 108 -7.52 -8.22 -5.51
C GLU A 108 -7.31 -7.75 -4.07
N GLN A 109 -8.22 -6.93 -3.57
CA GLN A 109 -8.30 -6.49 -2.19
C GLN A 109 -9.53 -7.14 -1.57
N LYS A 110 -9.38 -7.81 -0.44
CA LYS A 110 -10.48 -8.39 0.33
C LYS A 110 -10.51 -7.74 1.69
N TYR A 111 -11.68 -7.25 2.07
CA TYR A 111 -11.86 -6.51 3.31
C TYR A 111 -12.59 -7.36 4.32
N LYS A 112 -12.26 -7.16 5.59
CA LYS A 112 -13.09 -7.53 6.72
C LYS A 112 -13.43 -6.24 7.46
N LEU A 113 -14.71 -5.89 7.46
CA LEU A 113 -15.22 -4.65 8.01
C LEU A 113 -16.07 -4.94 9.23
N ASN A 114 -16.09 -4.02 10.19
CA ASN A 114 -17.06 -4.04 11.28
C ASN A 114 -18.25 -3.09 11.03
N LYS A 115 -18.11 -2.17 10.06
CA LYS A 115 -19.18 -1.29 9.55
C LYS A 115 -19.05 -1.14 8.03
N PRO A 116 -20.16 -1.04 7.29
CA PRO A 116 -20.09 -0.75 5.86
C PRO A 116 -19.37 0.58 5.61
N ILE A 117 -18.51 0.61 4.60
CA ILE A 117 -17.78 1.81 4.16
C ILE A 117 -17.99 2.01 2.67
N ARG A 118 -17.67 3.22 2.21
CA ARG A 118 -17.42 3.47 0.79
C ARG A 118 -16.00 3.02 0.47
N LEU A 119 -15.86 1.95 -0.31
CA LEU A 119 -14.54 1.34 -0.58
C LEU A 119 -13.54 2.30 -1.21
N PHE A 120 -14.00 3.26 -2.03
CA PHE A 120 -13.13 4.27 -2.62
C PHE A 120 -12.45 5.17 -1.58
N ASP A 121 -13.02 5.30 -0.37
CA ASP A 121 -12.41 6.09 0.71
C ASP A 121 -11.18 5.40 1.32
N THR A 122 -11.01 4.08 1.12
CA THR A 122 -9.83 3.30 1.58
C THR A 122 -8.51 3.79 1.01
N GLY A 123 -8.62 4.71 0.08
CA GLY A 123 -7.50 5.38 -0.50
C GLY A 123 -6.70 6.33 0.34
N VAL A 124 -7.42 7.12 1.13
CA VAL A 124 -6.77 8.00 2.10
C VAL A 124 -5.99 7.14 3.10
N LEU A 125 -6.49 5.95 3.44
CA LEU A 125 -5.77 4.99 4.26
C LEU A 125 -4.48 4.49 3.60
N PHE A 126 -4.51 4.07 2.33
CA PHE A 126 -3.28 3.61 1.67
C PHE A 126 -2.27 4.75 1.48
N ALA A 127 -2.72 5.93 1.07
CA ALA A 127 -1.87 7.11 0.99
C ALA A 127 -1.24 7.45 2.34
N TYR A 128 -1.99 7.34 3.43
CA TYR A 128 -1.47 7.55 4.78
C TYR A 128 -0.40 6.50 5.16
N LEU A 129 -0.69 5.22 4.94
CA LEU A 129 0.24 4.13 5.26
C LEU A 129 1.53 4.19 4.43
N ASP A 130 1.46 4.75 3.21
CA ASP A 130 2.61 4.99 2.34
C ASP A 130 3.31 6.34 2.61
N ASN A 131 2.92 7.05 3.68
CA ASN A 131 3.45 8.35 4.10
C ASN A 131 3.27 9.45 3.04
N GLN A 132 2.15 9.42 2.32
CA GLN A 132 1.77 10.37 1.25
C GLN A 132 0.56 11.24 1.62
N ALA A 133 -0.12 10.94 2.72
CA ALA A 133 -1.21 11.74 3.27
C ALA A 133 -1.00 11.94 4.78
N PRO A 134 -1.44 13.07 5.36
CA PRO A 134 -1.38 13.28 6.79
C PRO A 134 -2.49 12.50 7.52
N TYR A 135 -2.31 12.34 8.83
CA TYR A 135 -3.37 11.82 9.69
C TYR A 135 -4.56 12.78 9.74
N SER A 136 -5.77 12.25 9.85
CA SER A 136 -6.99 13.05 10.05
C SER A 136 -8.03 12.28 10.86
N GLU A 137 -9.00 12.99 11.44
CA GLU A 137 -10.13 12.35 12.12
C GLU A 137 -11.00 11.53 11.16
N GLN A 138 -11.13 11.97 9.90
CA GLN A 138 -11.85 11.21 8.88
C GLN A 138 -11.15 9.88 8.58
N LEU A 139 -9.81 9.90 8.48
CA LEU A 139 -9.02 8.69 8.34
C LEU A 139 -9.22 7.76 9.55
N GLN A 140 -9.23 8.28 10.77
CA GLN A 140 -9.47 7.47 11.96
C GLN A 140 -10.85 6.78 11.91
N LYS A 141 -11.91 7.52 11.56
CA LYS A 141 -13.28 6.95 11.42
C LYS A 141 -13.34 5.82 10.39
N LEU A 142 -12.59 5.97 9.31
CA LEU A 142 -12.45 4.94 8.27
C LEU A 142 -11.71 3.71 8.82
N ILE A 143 -10.57 3.91 9.49
CA ILE A 143 -9.79 2.84 10.14
C ILE A 143 -10.63 2.07 11.15
N ASP A 144 -11.39 2.76 12.00
CA ASP A 144 -12.25 2.16 13.02
C ASP A 144 -13.31 1.23 12.41
N SER A 145 -13.61 1.37 11.12
CA SER A 145 -14.58 0.55 10.38
C SER A 145 -13.98 -0.70 9.73
N ILE A 146 -12.65 -0.83 9.72
CA ILE A 146 -11.89 -1.86 8.99
C ILE A 146 -11.12 -2.71 10.01
N ASP A 147 -11.41 -4.02 10.07
CA ASP A 147 -10.65 -4.94 10.91
C ASP A 147 -9.37 -5.42 10.18
N SER A 148 -9.51 -5.79 8.90
CA SER A 148 -8.37 -6.19 8.09
C SER A 148 -8.57 -6.02 6.59
N ILE A 149 -7.46 -5.96 5.85
CA ILE A 149 -7.42 -5.96 4.38
C ILE A 149 -6.36 -6.96 3.94
N GLU A 150 -6.74 -7.94 3.12
CA GLU A 150 -5.82 -8.79 2.36
C GLU A 150 -5.68 -8.22 0.95
N ILE A 151 -4.45 -8.00 0.49
CA ILE A 151 -4.16 -7.55 -0.86
C ILE A 151 -3.30 -8.60 -1.55
N VAL A 152 -3.82 -9.15 -2.64
CA VAL A 152 -3.05 -9.97 -3.58
C VAL A 152 -2.72 -9.09 -4.77
N GLY A 153 -1.44 -8.97 -5.10
CA GLY A 153 -0.98 -8.23 -6.27
C GLY A 153 0.07 -9.01 -7.05
N TYR A 154 0.38 -8.54 -8.27
CA TYR A 154 1.31 -9.21 -9.16
C TYR A 154 2.40 -8.24 -9.64
N HIS A 155 3.65 -8.71 -9.60
CA HIS A 155 4.80 -8.04 -10.19
C HIS A 155 4.79 -8.19 -11.72
N PRO A 156 5.58 -7.38 -12.45
CA PRO A 156 5.69 -7.49 -13.91
C PRO A 156 6.14 -8.88 -14.42
N ASN A 157 6.91 -9.61 -13.60
CA ASN A 157 7.33 -11.00 -13.89
C ASN A 157 6.27 -12.04 -13.51
N ASN A 158 5.04 -11.64 -13.19
CA ASN A 158 3.92 -12.46 -12.72
C ASN A 158 4.11 -13.13 -11.35
N ALA A 159 5.22 -12.88 -10.65
CA ALA A 159 5.31 -13.27 -9.25
C ALA A 159 4.22 -12.53 -8.46
N LYS A 160 3.56 -13.22 -7.54
CA LYS A 160 2.55 -12.59 -6.67
C LYS A 160 3.20 -12.03 -5.40
N TYR A 161 2.54 -11.08 -4.76
CA TYR A 161 2.75 -10.76 -3.36
C TYR A 161 1.41 -10.76 -2.63
N ILE A 162 1.45 -11.04 -1.32
CA ILE A 162 0.28 -10.98 -0.44
C ILE A 162 0.63 -10.02 0.69
N LYS A 163 -0.16 -8.94 0.84
CA LYS A 163 -0.06 -7.95 1.92
C LYS A 163 -1.30 -8.03 2.80
N ASN A 164 -1.13 -8.40 4.07
CA ASN A 164 -2.19 -8.41 5.07
C ASN A 164 -2.03 -7.19 5.98
N ILE A 165 -3.08 -6.39 6.12
CA ILE A 165 -3.14 -5.22 6.99
C ILE A 165 -4.19 -5.51 8.06
N THR A 166 -3.82 -5.47 9.33
CA THR A 166 -4.72 -5.76 10.46
C THR A 166 -4.70 -4.61 11.46
N PHE A 167 -5.88 -4.12 11.83
CA PHE A 167 -6.03 -3.01 12.77
C PHE A 167 -6.40 -3.52 14.16
N ASN A 168 -5.69 -3.02 15.17
CA ASN A 168 -6.00 -3.23 16.57
C ASN A 168 -6.59 -1.95 17.16
N HIS A 169 -7.92 -1.87 17.17
CA HIS A 169 -8.70 -0.71 17.61
C HIS A 169 -8.48 -0.34 19.09
N LYS A 170 -8.10 -1.31 19.93
CA LYS A 170 -7.84 -1.07 21.37
C LYS A 170 -6.52 -0.35 21.61
N THR A 171 -5.51 -0.65 20.80
CA THR A 171 -4.16 -0.11 20.97
C THR A 171 -3.82 0.95 19.92
N ASN A 172 -4.73 1.21 18.97
CA ASN A 172 -4.50 2.08 17.82
C ASN A 172 -3.24 1.70 17.02
N LYS A 173 -3.02 0.39 16.86
CA LYS A 173 -1.88 -0.15 16.12
C LYS A 173 -2.33 -0.84 14.84
N VAL A 174 -1.47 -0.78 13.83
CA VAL A 174 -1.62 -1.55 12.59
C VAL A 174 -0.45 -2.51 12.44
N LYS A 175 -0.76 -3.76 12.08
CA LYS A 175 0.21 -4.77 11.67
C LYS A 175 0.09 -4.98 10.16
N ILE A 176 1.21 -4.92 9.46
CA ILE A 176 1.30 -5.15 8.02
C ILE A 176 2.26 -6.32 7.79
N GLU A 177 1.77 -7.37 7.16
CA GLU A 177 2.56 -8.56 6.82
C GLU A 177 2.62 -8.70 5.31
N VAL A 178 3.82 -8.83 4.75
CA VAL A 178 4.04 -8.98 3.30
C VAL A 178 4.80 -10.26 3.02
N LYS A 179 4.22 -11.11 2.17
CA LYS A 179 4.89 -12.26 1.55
C LYS A 179 5.08 -11.99 0.07
N ASP A 180 6.33 -11.90 -0.37
CA ASP A 180 6.70 -11.59 -1.76
C ASP A 180 7.34 -12.83 -2.41
N TYR A 181 6.71 -13.32 -3.48
CA TYR A 181 7.09 -14.56 -4.18
C TYR A 181 7.97 -14.30 -5.41
N THR A 182 8.64 -13.14 -5.49
CA THR A 182 9.70 -12.91 -6.49
C THR A 182 10.90 -13.83 -6.31
N GLN A 183 11.04 -14.42 -5.12
CA GLN A 183 12.02 -15.45 -4.78
C GLN A 183 11.31 -16.64 -4.13
N ASN A 184 11.93 -17.82 -4.17
CA ASN A 184 11.45 -19.02 -3.52
C ASN A 184 12.56 -19.59 -2.60
N PRO A 185 12.35 -19.67 -1.28
CA PRO A 185 11.13 -19.29 -0.55
C PRO A 185 10.85 -17.78 -0.54
N ALA A 186 9.58 -17.43 -0.32
CA ALA A 186 9.12 -16.04 -0.36
C ALA A 186 9.84 -15.16 0.66
N LEU A 187 10.14 -13.92 0.27
CA LEU A 187 10.58 -12.91 1.23
C LEU A 187 9.40 -12.57 2.16
N PHE A 188 9.68 -12.44 3.45
CA PHE A 188 8.68 -12.13 4.45
C PHE A 188 9.09 -10.92 5.29
N THR A 189 8.17 -9.97 5.42
CA THR A 189 8.34 -8.81 6.30
C THR A 189 7.10 -8.58 7.16
N THR A 190 7.31 -8.12 8.39
CA THR A 190 6.26 -7.64 9.29
C THR A 190 6.55 -6.20 9.69
N THR A 191 5.54 -5.34 9.67
CA THR A 191 5.63 -3.97 10.14
C THR A 191 4.56 -3.75 11.20
N ASN A 192 4.94 -3.22 12.37
CA ASN A 192 4.01 -2.87 13.45
C ASN A 192 4.14 -1.38 13.71
N LEU A 193 3.02 -0.63 13.60
CA LEU A 193 3.00 0.82 13.76
C LEU A 193 1.94 1.25 14.76
N ASP A 194 2.22 2.28 15.53
CA ASP A 194 1.18 3.16 16.07
C ASP A 194 0.58 3.99 14.93
N ILE A 195 -0.74 3.93 14.77
CA ILE A 195 -1.44 4.52 13.63
C ILE A 195 -1.33 6.04 13.64
N LYS A 196 -1.30 6.72 14.79
CA LYS A 196 -1.31 8.19 14.84
C LYS A 196 0.06 8.79 14.57
N THR A 197 1.11 8.10 15.01
CA THR A 197 2.49 8.60 14.95
C THR A 197 3.30 7.94 13.83
N MET A 198 2.76 6.90 13.18
CA MET A 198 3.47 6.07 12.20
C MET A 198 4.85 5.61 12.71
N SER A 199 4.96 5.42 14.03
CA SER A 199 6.19 5.01 14.69
C SER A 199 6.08 3.54 15.11
N GLY A 200 7.17 2.80 15.02
CA GLY A 200 7.17 1.37 15.31
C GLY A 200 8.36 0.65 14.72
N THR A 201 8.16 -0.57 14.25
CA THR A 201 9.25 -1.42 13.74
C THR A 201 8.88 -2.10 12.44
N VAL A 202 9.89 -2.33 11.60
CA VAL A 202 9.83 -3.23 10.46
C VAL A 202 10.84 -4.36 10.68
N GLU A 203 10.39 -5.58 10.47
CA GLU A 203 11.15 -6.81 10.61
C GLU A 203 11.14 -7.56 9.28
N SER A 204 12.30 -8.08 8.88
CA SER A 204 12.43 -8.96 7.71
C SER A 204 12.96 -10.32 8.15
N PHE A 205 12.51 -11.37 7.49
CA PHE A 205 12.80 -12.75 7.87
C PHE A 205 13.47 -13.50 6.73
N TYR A 206 14.37 -14.41 7.09
CA TYR A 206 14.92 -15.39 6.18
C TYR A 206 13.82 -16.37 5.71
N PRO A 207 14.05 -17.06 4.57
CA PRO A 207 13.25 -18.20 4.15
C PRO A 207 12.94 -19.24 5.23
N SER A 208 13.87 -19.46 6.16
CA SER A 208 13.70 -20.36 7.31
C SER A 208 12.74 -19.84 8.39
N GLY A 209 12.28 -18.58 8.29
CA GLY A 209 11.48 -17.90 9.30
C GLY A 209 12.28 -17.20 10.40
N LYS A 210 13.63 -17.28 10.37
CA LYS A 210 14.49 -16.58 11.34
C LYS A 210 14.56 -15.10 11.05
N LEU A 211 14.67 -14.27 12.10
CA LEU A 211 14.82 -12.82 11.96
C LEU A 211 16.12 -12.49 11.19
N SER A 212 15.98 -11.77 10.09
CA SER A 212 17.10 -11.31 9.27
C SER A 212 17.47 -9.86 9.58
N ALA A 213 16.48 -9.01 9.84
CA ALA A 213 16.72 -7.63 10.25
C ALA A 213 15.52 -7.04 10.98
N VAL A 214 15.78 -6.02 11.80
CA VAL A 214 14.81 -5.17 12.46
C VAL A 214 15.26 -3.71 12.34
N SER A 215 14.33 -2.81 12.00
CA SER A 215 14.59 -1.37 11.91
C SER A 215 13.48 -0.59 12.61
N THR A 216 13.84 0.53 13.24
CA THR A 216 12.89 1.45 13.86
C THR A 216 12.33 2.45 12.85
N LEU A 217 11.03 2.73 12.96
CA LEU A 217 10.32 3.73 12.19
C LEU A 217 9.86 4.86 13.12
N LYS A 218 9.96 6.10 12.64
CA LYS A 218 9.37 7.29 13.25
C LYS A 218 8.68 8.10 12.15
N ASN A 219 7.42 8.47 12.36
CA ASN A 219 6.64 9.22 11.37
C ASN A 219 6.67 8.58 9.96
N GLY A 220 6.62 7.24 9.90
CA GLY A 220 6.63 6.48 8.64
C GLY A 220 7.99 6.39 7.94
N ALA A 221 9.06 6.95 8.51
CA ALA A 221 10.42 6.91 7.96
C ALA A 221 11.35 6.09 8.86
N LEU A 222 12.37 5.44 8.28
CA LEU A 222 13.44 4.80 9.04
C LEU A 222 14.15 5.85 9.90
N ASN A 223 14.12 5.65 11.21
CA ASN A 223 14.68 6.58 12.18
C ASN A 223 15.00 5.83 13.47
N GLY A 224 16.27 5.83 13.86
CA GLY A 224 16.80 5.05 14.98
C GLY A 224 17.56 3.82 14.53
N GLU A 225 17.69 2.86 15.44
CA GLU A 225 18.57 1.70 15.28
C GLU A 225 18.04 0.72 14.24
N THR A 226 18.96 0.14 13.49
CA THR A 226 18.75 -1.02 12.63
C THR A 226 19.76 -2.09 12.97
N LYS A 227 19.27 -3.33 13.11
CA LYS A 227 20.09 -4.53 13.31
C LYS A 227 19.78 -5.52 12.21
N ALA A 228 20.82 -6.13 11.65
CA ALA A 228 20.66 -7.32 10.82
C ALA A 228 21.46 -8.48 11.41
N TYR A 229 20.98 -9.69 11.18
CA TYR A 229 21.50 -10.93 11.73
C TYR A 229 21.87 -11.87 10.60
N TYR A 230 22.80 -12.77 10.86
CA TYR A 230 23.01 -13.98 10.07
C TYR A 230 21.91 -14.99 10.39
N GLU A 231 21.75 -16.01 9.54
CA GLU A 231 20.75 -17.06 9.76
C GLU A 231 21.05 -17.96 10.98
N ASN A 232 22.29 -17.94 11.47
CA ASN A 232 22.65 -18.54 12.75
C ASN A 232 22.23 -17.69 13.98
N GLY A 233 21.63 -16.52 13.77
CA GLY A 233 21.14 -15.60 14.81
C GLY A 233 22.19 -14.60 15.30
N LYS A 234 23.45 -14.70 14.86
CA LYS A 234 24.50 -13.75 15.25
C LYS A 234 24.33 -12.42 14.54
N LEU A 235 24.74 -11.36 15.21
CA LEU A 235 24.70 -10.00 14.67
C LEU A 235 25.60 -9.91 13.43
N ARG A 236 25.04 -9.37 12.34
CA ARG A 236 25.71 -9.15 11.06
C ARG A 236 25.97 -7.68 10.81
N PHE A 237 25.08 -6.81 11.30
CA PHE A 237 25.10 -5.39 11.01
C PHE A 237 24.39 -4.60 12.10
N THR A 238 24.94 -3.44 12.44
CA THR A 238 24.25 -2.38 13.19
C THR A 238 24.45 -1.04 12.50
N GLY A 239 23.44 -0.18 12.59
CA GLY A 239 23.52 1.19 12.09
C GLY A 239 22.35 2.01 12.60
N ASN A 240 22.42 3.32 12.41
CA ASN A 240 21.33 4.24 12.72
C ASN A 240 20.87 4.94 11.45
N TYR A 241 19.55 5.07 11.33
CA TYR A 241 18.93 5.92 10.33
C TYR A 241 18.43 7.21 10.98
N LYS A 242 18.46 8.28 10.20
CA LYS A 242 17.72 9.52 10.44
C LYS A 242 17.02 9.89 9.14
N ASP A 243 15.70 9.91 9.18
CA ASP A 243 14.83 10.30 8.05
C ASP A 243 15.15 9.55 6.75
N ASN A 244 15.23 8.21 6.84
CA ASN A 244 15.59 7.27 5.77
C ASN A 244 17.04 7.29 5.29
N LYS A 245 17.91 8.09 5.88
CA LYS A 245 19.34 8.13 5.56
C LYS A 245 20.17 7.56 6.70
N PHE A 246 21.27 6.88 6.40
CA PHE A 246 22.25 6.51 7.42
C PHE A 246 22.85 7.77 8.05
N ASP A 247 22.82 7.82 9.39
CA ASP A 247 23.36 8.93 10.17
C ASP A 247 23.95 8.36 11.47
N GLY A 248 25.26 8.48 11.62
CA GLY A 248 26.03 7.92 12.73
C GLY A 248 26.90 6.73 12.32
N ILE A 249 27.24 5.89 13.30
CA ILE A 249 28.16 4.77 13.12
C ILE A 249 27.41 3.56 12.55
N ILE A 250 27.99 2.98 11.51
CA ILE A 250 27.62 1.67 10.97
C ILE A 250 28.74 0.68 11.31
N THR A 251 28.35 -0.50 11.80
CA THR A 251 29.28 -1.60 12.06
C THR A 251 28.78 -2.87 11.38
N SER A 252 29.68 -3.56 10.66
CA SER A 252 29.43 -4.88 10.10
C SER A 252 30.29 -5.92 10.80
N TYR A 253 29.72 -7.10 11.00
CA TYR A 253 30.32 -8.18 11.77
C TYR A 253 30.42 -9.43 10.90
N SER A 254 31.47 -10.22 11.07
CA SER A 254 31.58 -11.58 10.51
C SER A 254 30.76 -12.59 11.33
N GLU A 255 30.59 -13.81 10.81
CA GLU A 255 29.86 -14.87 11.52
C GLU A 255 30.53 -15.37 12.81
N ASN A 256 31.82 -15.09 13.02
CA ASN A 256 32.49 -15.33 14.30
C ASN A 256 32.24 -14.21 15.33
N GLY A 257 31.62 -13.09 14.92
CA GLY A 257 31.30 -11.93 15.76
C GLY A 257 32.36 -10.83 15.74
N GLU A 258 33.42 -10.97 14.94
CA GLU A 258 34.45 -9.94 14.80
C GLU A 258 33.96 -8.78 13.93
N ILE A 259 34.45 -7.57 14.20
CA ILE A 259 34.14 -6.39 13.36
C ILE A 259 34.91 -6.50 12.06
N ASN A 260 34.18 -6.61 10.95
CA ASN A 260 34.74 -6.58 9.59
C ASN A 260 35.03 -5.16 9.13
N ARG A 261 34.07 -4.24 9.33
CA ARG A 261 34.16 -2.84 8.91
C ARG A 261 33.38 -1.96 9.86
N GLN A 262 33.91 -0.79 10.15
CA GLN A 262 33.22 0.25 10.89
C GLN A 262 33.42 1.61 10.22
N SER A 263 32.35 2.38 10.08
CA SER A 263 32.39 3.66 9.37
C SER A 263 31.37 4.64 9.94
N GLU A 264 31.70 5.93 9.88
CA GLU A 264 30.81 7.02 10.28
C GLU A 264 30.17 7.64 9.04
N PHE A 265 28.85 7.78 9.06
CA PHE A 265 28.07 8.39 7.99
C PHE A 265 27.32 9.63 8.48
N LYS A 266 27.14 10.60 7.58
CA LYS A 266 26.22 11.71 7.77
C LYS A 266 25.33 11.83 6.54
N GLU A 267 24.03 11.62 6.71
CA GLU A 267 23.07 11.67 5.60
C GLU A 267 23.50 10.83 4.38
N ASP A 268 23.83 9.56 4.61
CA ASP A 268 24.38 8.60 3.64
C ASP A 268 25.79 8.92 3.10
N VAL A 269 26.40 10.05 3.48
CA VAL A 269 27.77 10.39 3.09
C VAL A 269 28.76 9.78 4.07
N LEU A 270 29.69 8.97 3.57
CA LEU A 270 30.81 8.45 4.36
C LEU A 270 31.68 9.63 4.84
N ILE A 271 31.76 9.81 6.16
CA ILE A 271 32.63 10.82 6.78
C ILE A 271 34.03 10.26 6.97
N LYS A 272 34.13 9.04 7.53
CA LYS A 272 35.40 8.34 7.69
C LYS A 272 35.21 6.85 7.89
N GLU A 273 36.22 6.10 7.49
CA GLU A 273 36.40 4.71 7.92
C GLU A 273 37.09 4.70 9.28
N ILE A 274 36.55 3.91 10.21
CA ILE A 274 37.07 3.75 11.57
C ILE A 274 37.90 2.47 11.66
N LYS A 275 37.43 1.42 10.98
CA LYS A 275 38.10 0.13 10.82
C LYS A 275 37.76 -0.46 9.46
#